data_AF-A0A957D0I1-F1
#
_entry.id   AF-A0A957D0I1-F1
#
_cell.length_a   1.000
_cell.length_b   1.000
_cell.length_c   1.000
_cell.angle_alpha   90.00
_cell.angle_beta   90.00
_cell.angle_gamma   90.00
#
_symmetry.space_group_name_H-M   'P 1'
#
loop_
_entity.id
_entity.type
_entity.pdbx_description
1 polymer ?
#
loop_
_entity_poly.entity_id
_entity_poly.type
_entity_poly.pdbx_seq_one_letter_code
_entity_poly.pdbx_strand_id
1 'polypeptide(L)'
;AWPTKKWVMDQHAVPLPPVDEGHQQPFVLVAQLYEVANPSHVALTRRLGELTRDGEHIAFQQTVPVFELPTDMMPETAVFGDQIALRGYNFTQTGTTLDLELVWQAVENGRVDTMRFVHLIDPDIVGKPIAQVDSMPRNGSYPTSQWAAGEIVVESVTLSLADVPPGDYQLAVGFYDVVDEVAVRLTAVDQSGVNLTDNRLILPLSILVP
;
A
#
# COMPACT_ATOMS: atom_id res chain seq x y z
N ALA A 1 0.19 33.68 9.40
CA ALA A 1 0.91 32.98 8.31
C ALA A 1 2.25 32.47 8.85
N TRP A 2 2.66 31.25 8.51
CA TRP A 2 3.96 30.73 8.94
C TRP A 2 5.08 31.47 8.22
N PRO A 3 6.13 31.93 8.94
CA PRO A 3 7.25 32.62 8.30
C PRO A 3 8.06 31.66 7.41
N THR A 4 8.31 32.07 6.16
CA THR A 4 9.05 31.29 5.17
C THR A 4 10.46 30.94 5.68
N LYS A 5 10.88 29.68 5.51
CA LYS A 5 12.19 29.14 5.93
C LYS A 5 12.48 29.26 7.45
N LYS A 6 11.45 29.40 8.28
CA LYS A 6 11.57 29.34 9.73
C LYS A 6 10.87 28.10 10.27
N TRP A 7 11.42 27.59 11.37
CA TRP A 7 10.83 26.48 12.10
C TRP A 7 9.76 26.99 13.06
N VAL A 8 8.65 26.28 13.12
CA VAL A 8 7.64 26.41 14.17
C VAL A 8 7.66 25.10 14.94
N MET A 9 7.76 25.19 16.26
CA MET A 9 7.67 24.03 17.14
C MET A 9 6.26 23.99 17.72
N ASP A 10 5.63 22.82 17.64
CA ASP A 10 4.39 22.53 18.33
C ASP A 10 4.58 21.27 19.19
N GLN A 11 3.80 21.14 20.25
CA GLN A 11 3.85 20.02 21.17
C GLN A 11 2.48 19.36 21.28
N HIS A 12 2.43 18.07 20.99
CA HIS A 12 1.23 17.25 21.12
C HIS A 12 1.50 16.05 22.02
N ALA A 13 0.50 15.71 22.82
CA ALA A 13 0.42 14.43 23.52
C ALA A 13 -0.61 13.56 22.82
N VAL A 14 -0.21 12.37 22.38
CA VAL A 14 -1.09 11.40 21.74
C VAL A 14 -1.27 10.23 22.71
N PRO A 15 -2.50 9.94 23.16
CA PRO A 15 -2.74 8.74 23.95
C PRO A 15 -2.53 7.51 23.07
N LEU A 16 -1.76 6.54 23.56
CA LEU A 16 -1.63 5.26 22.86
C LEU A 16 -2.92 4.44 23.05
N PRO A 17 -3.33 3.67 22.03
CA PRO A 17 -4.43 2.74 22.18
C PRO A 17 -4.18 1.78 23.35
N PRO A 18 -5.24 1.29 24.01
CA PRO A 18 -5.09 0.18 24.95
C PRO A 18 -4.44 -1.00 24.22
N VAL A 19 -3.46 -1.63 24.87
CA VAL A 19 -2.90 -2.89 24.42
C VAL A 19 -3.86 -3.96 24.93
N ASP A 20 -4.79 -4.41 24.08
CA ASP A 20 -5.57 -5.61 24.40
C ASP A 20 -4.61 -6.79 24.63
N GLU A 21 -5.01 -7.77 25.44
CA GLU A 21 -4.26 -9.02 25.63
C GLU A 21 -4.09 -9.73 24.27
N GLY A 22 -3.02 -9.40 23.53
CA GLY A 22 -2.79 -9.91 22.17
C GLY A 22 -2.21 -8.92 21.16
N HIS A 23 -2.08 -7.62 21.47
CA HIS A 23 -1.44 -6.68 20.54
C HIS A 23 0.09 -6.90 20.51
N GLN A 24 0.55 -7.67 19.53
CA GLN A 24 1.96 -8.05 19.36
C GLN A 24 2.73 -7.20 18.33
N GLN A 25 2.02 -6.37 17.56
CA GLN A 25 2.62 -5.55 16.50
C GLN A 25 2.99 -4.16 17.05
N PRO A 26 4.02 -3.49 16.49
CA PRO A 26 4.28 -2.09 16.81
C PRO A 26 3.14 -1.18 16.36
N PHE A 27 2.91 -0.10 17.09
CA PHE A 27 2.04 0.99 16.61
C PHE A 27 2.79 1.81 15.56
N VAL A 28 2.15 2.07 14.43
CA VAL A 28 2.72 2.98 13.41
C VAL A 28 2.39 4.42 13.78
N LEU A 29 3.41 5.27 13.92
CA LEU A 29 3.25 6.69 14.17
C LEU A 29 3.29 7.46 12.85
N VAL A 30 2.19 8.14 12.54
CA VAL A 30 2.01 8.96 11.33
C VAL A 30 1.60 10.37 11.73
N ALA A 31 2.19 11.37 11.08
CA ALA A 31 1.75 12.76 11.15
C ALA A 31 0.99 13.12 9.87
N GLN A 32 -0.19 13.72 10.01
CA GLN A 32 -1.01 14.16 8.89
C GLN A 32 -1.35 15.64 9.00
N LEU A 33 -1.23 16.34 7.88
CA LEU A 33 -1.68 17.73 7.73
C LEU A 33 -2.97 17.73 6.91
N TYR A 34 -3.97 18.45 7.39
CA TYR A 34 -5.28 18.55 6.77
C TYR A 34 -5.54 19.95 6.26
N GLU A 35 -6.32 20.07 5.19
CA GLU A 35 -6.85 21.37 4.79
C GLU A 35 -8.00 21.77 5.70
N VAL A 36 -7.91 22.93 6.35
CA VAL A 36 -8.96 23.40 7.27
C VAL A 36 -10.32 23.53 6.57
N ALA A 37 -10.34 23.91 5.29
CA ALA A 37 -11.55 24.05 4.50
C ALA A 37 -12.17 22.70 4.10
N ASN A 38 -11.38 21.63 4.09
CA ASN A 38 -11.83 20.27 3.83
C ASN A 38 -11.07 19.27 4.71
N PRO A 39 -11.48 19.10 5.99
CA PRO A 39 -10.77 18.24 6.94
C PRO A 39 -10.76 16.75 6.57
N SER A 40 -11.56 16.35 5.58
CA SER A 40 -11.52 14.98 5.04
C SER A 40 -10.38 14.80 4.01
N HIS A 41 -9.80 15.89 3.53
CA HIS A 41 -8.66 15.89 2.64
C HIS A 41 -7.35 16.00 3.42
N VAL A 42 -6.54 14.95 3.36
CA VAL A 42 -5.19 14.92 3.91
C VAL A 42 -4.25 15.54 2.88
N ALA A 43 -3.70 16.72 3.19
CA ALA A 43 -2.76 17.44 2.34
C ALA A 43 -1.35 16.83 2.37
N LEU A 44 -0.95 16.25 3.51
CA LEU A 44 0.34 15.59 3.65
C LEU A 44 0.23 14.45 4.67
N THR A 45 0.79 13.30 4.33
CA THR A 45 1.04 12.22 5.28
C THR A 45 2.54 12.01 5.44
N ARG A 46 3.02 11.86 6.68
CA ARG A 46 4.42 11.54 7.01
C ARG A 46 4.49 10.37 7.97
N ARG A 47 5.16 9.27 7.58
CA ARG A 47 5.45 8.17 8.49
C ARG A 47 6.65 8.59 9.34
N LEU A 48 6.47 8.62 10.64
CA LEU A 48 7.56 9.00 11.56
C LEU A 48 8.34 7.75 11.98
N GLY A 49 7.64 6.66 12.24
CA GLY A 49 8.26 5.45 12.77
C GLY A 49 7.25 4.53 13.43
N GLU A 50 7.77 3.68 14.29
CA GLU A 50 7.04 2.68 15.03
C GLU A 50 7.27 2.88 16.53
N LEU A 51 6.23 2.61 17.31
CA LEU A 51 6.26 2.62 18.77
C LEU A 51 6.06 1.19 19.25
N THR A 52 7.03 0.68 20.00
CA THR A 52 6.94 -0.62 20.67
C THR A 52 6.74 -0.40 22.16
N ARG A 53 5.90 -1.24 22.77
CA ARG A 53 5.62 -1.19 24.20
C ARG A 53 6.24 -2.39 24.91
N ASP A 54 7.03 -2.12 25.94
CA ASP A 54 7.58 -3.11 26.85
C ASP A 54 7.17 -2.74 28.29
N GLY A 55 6.08 -3.33 28.76
CA GLY A 55 5.43 -2.95 30.02
C GLY A 55 4.95 -1.50 30.01
N GLU A 56 5.54 -0.66 30.87
CA GLU A 56 5.27 0.78 30.94
C GLU A 56 6.15 1.62 29.99
N HIS A 57 7.21 1.04 29.43
CA HIS A 57 8.12 1.75 28.55
C HIS A 57 7.62 1.75 27.12
N ILE A 58 7.78 2.88 26.45
CA ILE A 58 7.55 3.05 25.01
C ILE A 58 8.89 3.35 24.37
N ALA A 59 9.28 2.53 23.40
CA ALA A 59 10.43 2.78 22.55
C ALA A 59 9.95 3.27 21.19
N PHE A 60 10.54 4.37 20.72
CA PHE A 60 10.33 4.87 19.37
C PHE A 60 11.47 4.44 18.46
N GLN A 61 11.12 3.86 17.32
CA GLN A 61 12.04 3.55 16.25
C GLN A 61 11.61 4.32 15.00
N GLN A 62 12.49 5.18 14.50
CA GLN A 62 12.23 5.90 13.25
C GLN A 62 12.07 4.91 12.09
N THR A 63 11.23 5.25 11.11
CA THR A 63 11.17 4.48 9.86
C THR A 63 12.53 4.54 9.17
N VAL A 64 13.11 3.37 8.89
CA VAL A 64 14.37 3.22 8.15
C VAL A 64 14.06 2.47 6.86
N PRO A 65 14.38 3.03 5.69
CA PRO A 65 14.24 2.34 4.40
C PRO A 65 14.99 1.00 4.39
N VAL A 66 14.34 -0.03 3.88
CA VAL A 66 14.92 -1.35 3.65
C VAL A 66 15.30 -1.46 2.18
N PHE A 67 16.43 -2.06 1.85
CA PHE A 67 16.92 -2.18 0.45
C PHE A 67 17.16 -3.63 0.04
N GLU A 68 16.86 -4.57 0.91
CA GLU A 68 17.04 -5.99 0.69
C GLU A 68 15.69 -6.63 0.41
N LEU A 69 15.63 -7.42 -0.67
CA LEU A 69 14.42 -8.17 -1.01
C LEU A 69 14.24 -9.34 -0.04
N PRO A 70 13.01 -9.61 0.42
CA PRO A 70 12.68 -10.87 1.07
C PRO A 70 13.06 -12.06 0.17
N THR A 71 13.61 -13.10 0.78
CA THR A 71 14.00 -14.33 0.05
C THR A 71 12.84 -15.33 -0.06
N ASP A 72 11.85 -15.20 0.82
CA ASP A 72 10.67 -16.06 0.95
C ASP A 72 9.45 -15.40 0.30
N MET A 73 9.53 -15.17 -1.01
CA MET A 73 8.42 -14.65 -1.81
C MET A 73 8.29 -15.40 -3.13
N MET A 74 7.09 -15.41 -3.72
CA MET A 74 6.94 -15.77 -5.13
C MET A 74 7.40 -14.59 -5.99
N PRO A 75 8.44 -14.76 -6.83
CA PRO A 75 8.94 -13.68 -7.66
C PRO A 75 7.96 -13.41 -8.81
N GLU A 76 7.65 -12.12 -9.00
CA GLU A 76 6.83 -11.63 -10.10
C GLU A 76 7.18 -10.16 -10.32
N THR A 77 7.34 -9.73 -11.57
CA THR A 77 7.87 -8.39 -11.85
C THR A 77 7.04 -7.65 -12.88
N ALA A 78 6.60 -6.46 -12.46
CA ALA A 78 6.04 -5.44 -13.31
C ALA A 78 6.51 -4.06 -12.82
N VAL A 79 6.61 -3.09 -13.74
CA VAL A 79 6.93 -1.70 -13.43
C VAL A 79 5.74 -0.82 -13.77
N PHE A 80 5.37 0.06 -12.85
CA PHE A 80 4.23 0.97 -12.90
C PHE A 80 4.73 2.42 -12.95
N GLY A 81 4.34 3.14 -14.00
CA GLY A 81 4.68 4.54 -14.22
C GLY A 81 6.18 4.83 -14.24
N ASP A 82 7.01 3.84 -14.59
CA ASP A 82 8.48 3.89 -14.52
C ASP A 82 9.06 4.21 -13.13
N GLN A 83 8.24 4.18 -12.08
CA GLN A 83 8.58 4.69 -10.74
C GLN A 83 8.46 3.65 -9.62
N ILE A 84 7.56 2.68 -9.75
CA ILE A 84 7.29 1.67 -8.74
C ILE A 84 7.31 0.32 -9.41
N ALA A 85 7.94 -0.68 -8.79
CA ALA A 85 7.96 -2.00 -9.35
C ALA A 85 7.50 -3.06 -8.36
N LEU A 86 6.64 -3.99 -8.80
CA LEU A 86 6.43 -5.22 -8.06
C LEU A 86 7.68 -6.10 -8.22
N ARG A 87 8.10 -6.75 -7.15
CA ARG A 87 9.23 -7.69 -7.12
C ARG A 87 8.80 -9.10 -6.75
N GLY A 88 7.68 -9.22 -6.06
CA GLY A 88 7.09 -10.49 -5.70
C GLY A 88 5.89 -10.31 -4.79
N TYR A 89 5.32 -11.43 -4.40
CA TYR A 89 4.18 -11.46 -3.50
C TYR A 89 4.14 -12.80 -2.74
N ASN A 90 3.37 -12.82 -1.66
CA ASN A 90 2.86 -14.02 -1.02
C ASN A 90 1.35 -13.90 -0.86
N PHE A 91 0.66 -15.03 -0.68
CA PHE A 91 -0.76 -14.99 -0.33
C PHE A 91 -1.14 -16.18 0.54
N THR A 92 -2.24 -16.02 1.27
CA THR A 92 -2.92 -17.10 1.99
C THR A 92 -4.41 -16.84 1.91
N GLN A 93 -5.18 -17.87 1.54
CA GLN A 93 -6.63 -17.82 1.55
C GLN A 93 -7.16 -18.66 2.71
N THR A 94 -7.92 -18.05 3.61
CA THR A 94 -8.57 -18.70 4.75
C THR A 94 -10.07 -18.46 4.69
N GLY A 95 -10.83 -19.49 4.30
CA GLY A 95 -12.27 -19.36 4.12
C GLY A 95 -12.62 -18.27 3.11
N THR A 96 -13.32 -17.24 3.57
CA THR A 96 -13.74 -16.07 2.77
C THR A 96 -12.81 -14.86 2.92
N THR A 97 -11.55 -15.08 3.30
CA THR A 97 -10.55 -14.01 3.45
C THR A 97 -9.31 -14.37 2.66
N LEU A 98 -8.79 -13.40 1.91
CA LEU A 98 -7.54 -13.51 1.16
C LEU A 98 -6.55 -12.47 1.68
N ASP A 99 -5.49 -12.95 2.31
CA ASP A 99 -4.38 -12.13 2.76
C ASP A 99 -3.27 -12.16 1.72
N LEU A 100 -2.85 -10.99 1.26
CA LEU A 100 -1.76 -10.79 0.32
C LEU A 100 -0.64 -10.02 0.99
N GLU A 101 0.59 -10.44 0.69
CA GLU A 101 1.77 -9.64 0.93
C GLU A 101 2.34 -9.22 -0.43
N LEU A 102 2.49 -7.92 -0.66
CA LEU A 102 3.04 -7.37 -1.90
C LEU A 102 4.40 -6.75 -1.60
N VAL A 103 5.40 -7.09 -2.42
CA VAL A 103 6.77 -6.59 -2.27
C VAL A 103 7.04 -5.60 -3.39
N TRP A 104 7.02 -4.32 -3.04
CA TRP A 104 7.31 -3.23 -3.96
C TRP A 104 8.76 -2.78 -3.86
N GLN A 105 9.30 -2.25 -4.94
CA GLN A 105 10.55 -1.50 -4.98
C GLN A 105 10.32 -0.13 -5.62
N ALA A 106 10.82 0.93 -4.99
CA ALA A 106 10.91 2.24 -5.61
C ALA A 106 12.02 2.23 -6.69
N VAL A 107 11.68 2.55 -7.93
CA VAL A 107 12.65 2.64 -9.03
C VAL A 107 13.45 3.94 -8.94
N GLU A 108 12.80 5.02 -8.53
CA GLU A 108 13.42 6.30 -8.20
C GLU A 108 12.86 6.87 -6.89
N ASN A 109 13.38 8.02 -6.43
CA ASN A 109 12.81 8.70 -5.27
C ASN A 109 11.36 9.09 -5.57
N GLY A 110 10.46 8.68 -4.69
CA GLY A 110 9.05 9.04 -4.79
C GLY A 110 8.85 10.56 -4.78
N ARG A 111 7.88 11.02 -5.58
CA ARG A 111 7.56 12.46 -5.71
C ARG A 111 6.10 12.76 -5.48
N VAL A 112 5.23 11.82 -5.83
CA VAL A 112 3.78 11.92 -5.74
C VAL A 112 3.22 10.72 -4.98
N ASP A 113 2.11 10.96 -4.28
CA ASP A 113 1.37 9.91 -3.61
C ASP A 113 0.38 9.28 -4.59
N THR A 114 0.57 8.01 -4.88
CA THR A 114 -0.27 7.24 -5.80
C THR A 114 -1.06 6.17 -5.05
N MET A 115 -2.21 5.78 -5.60
CA MET A 115 -3.10 4.79 -5.02
C MET A 115 -2.79 3.41 -5.58
N ARG A 116 -2.53 2.44 -4.70
CA ARG A 116 -2.44 1.04 -5.06
C ARG A 116 -3.84 0.46 -5.15
N PHE A 117 -4.08 -0.39 -6.14
CA PHE A 117 -5.28 -1.22 -6.22
C PHE A 117 -4.95 -2.72 -6.23
N VAL A 118 -5.85 -3.52 -5.65
CA VAL A 118 -5.87 -4.98 -5.69
C VAL A 118 -7.31 -5.33 -6.01
N HIS A 119 -7.52 -5.89 -7.19
CA HIS A 119 -8.83 -6.13 -7.79
C HIS A 119 -9.01 -7.63 -8.01
N LEU A 120 -10.08 -8.20 -7.46
CA LEU A 120 -10.55 -9.52 -7.84
C LEU A 120 -11.41 -9.38 -9.09
N ILE A 121 -11.06 -10.10 -10.14
CA ILE A 121 -11.74 -10.00 -11.43
C ILE A 121 -12.18 -11.38 -11.90
N ASP A 122 -13.31 -11.40 -12.59
CA ASP A 122 -13.78 -12.56 -13.34
C ASP A 122 -13.16 -12.49 -14.75
N PRO A 123 -12.40 -13.52 -15.19
CA PRO A 123 -11.77 -13.52 -16.50
C PRO A 123 -12.77 -13.52 -17.66
N ASP A 124 -14.01 -13.97 -17.43
CA ASP A 124 -15.05 -14.07 -18.45
C ASP A 124 -15.94 -12.83 -18.51
N ILE A 125 -15.84 -11.91 -17.54
CA ILE A 125 -16.65 -10.69 -17.46
C ILE A 125 -15.78 -9.45 -17.62
N VAL A 126 -16.04 -8.69 -18.69
CA VAL A 126 -15.48 -7.35 -18.84
C VAL A 126 -16.27 -6.37 -17.96
N GLY A 127 -15.61 -5.72 -17.01
CA GLY A 127 -16.28 -4.74 -16.18
C GLY A 127 -15.50 -4.35 -14.93
N LYS A 128 -16.26 -3.92 -13.92
CA LYS A 128 -15.72 -3.56 -12.60
C LYS A 128 -15.23 -4.81 -11.87
N PRO A 129 -14.23 -4.68 -10.98
CA PRO A 129 -13.83 -5.75 -10.08
C PRO A 129 -15.01 -6.30 -9.27
N ILE A 130 -15.00 -7.60 -8.99
CA ILE A 130 -15.98 -8.28 -8.15
C ILE A 130 -15.79 -7.89 -6.68
N ALA A 131 -14.52 -7.79 -6.26
CA ALA A 131 -14.10 -7.24 -4.98
C ALA A 131 -12.81 -6.43 -5.18
N GLN A 132 -12.55 -5.46 -4.31
CA GLN A 132 -11.38 -4.58 -4.46
C GLN A 132 -10.92 -3.98 -3.13
N VAL A 133 -9.62 -3.68 -3.07
CA VAL A 133 -9.02 -2.79 -2.07
C VAL A 133 -8.18 -1.74 -2.78
N ASP A 134 -8.58 -0.49 -2.63
CA ASP A 134 -7.91 0.67 -3.21
C ASP A 134 -7.46 1.58 -2.07
N SER A 135 -6.15 1.72 -1.90
CA SER A 135 -5.55 2.52 -0.82
C SER A 135 -4.14 2.97 -1.20
N MET A 136 -3.67 4.05 -0.60
CA MET A 136 -2.23 4.32 -0.58
C MET A 136 -1.50 3.14 0.10
N PRO A 137 -0.24 2.84 -0.28
CA PRO A 137 0.51 1.74 0.31
C PRO A 137 0.56 1.77 1.85
N ARG A 138 0.63 0.57 2.44
CA ARG A 138 0.56 0.36 3.90
C ARG A 138 -0.68 1.01 4.51
N ASN A 139 -1.82 0.90 3.83
CA ASN A 139 -3.11 1.50 4.22
C ASN A 139 -3.01 3.01 4.54
N GLY A 140 -2.26 3.73 3.71
CA GLY A 140 -2.04 5.17 3.84
C GLY A 140 -1.02 5.57 4.89
N SER A 141 -0.42 4.63 5.62
CA SER A 141 0.61 4.97 6.61
C SER A 141 2.00 5.19 6.00
N TYR A 142 2.25 4.76 4.75
CA TYR A 142 3.53 4.97 4.09
C TYR A 142 3.40 5.26 2.60
N PRO A 143 2.93 6.47 2.25
CA PRO A 143 2.67 6.86 0.87
C PRO A 143 3.96 6.96 0.02
N THR A 144 3.78 6.82 -1.29
CA THR A 144 4.88 6.61 -2.25
C THR A 144 5.85 7.79 -2.35
N SER A 145 5.43 9.03 -2.09
CA SER A 145 6.34 10.19 -2.08
C SER A 145 7.44 10.12 -1.00
N GLN A 146 7.33 9.18 -0.06
CA GLN A 146 8.32 8.99 1.01
C GLN A 146 9.38 7.94 0.67
N TRP A 147 9.17 7.14 -0.39
CA TRP A 147 10.04 6.02 -0.71
C TRP A 147 11.35 6.53 -1.32
N ALA A 148 12.49 6.04 -0.81
CA ALA A 148 13.81 6.30 -1.36
C ALA A 148 14.07 5.41 -2.57
N ALA A 149 14.86 5.88 -3.55
CA ALA A 149 15.26 5.08 -4.70
C ALA A 149 15.89 3.73 -4.26
N GLY A 150 15.37 2.63 -4.80
CA GLY A 150 15.77 1.27 -4.47
C GLY A 150 15.10 0.68 -3.22
N GLU A 151 14.36 1.48 -2.44
CA GLU A 151 13.70 1.02 -1.22
C GLU A 151 12.68 -0.08 -1.51
N ILE A 152 12.70 -1.10 -0.66
CA ILE A 152 11.78 -2.22 -0.63
C ILE A 152 10.68 -1.93 0.38
N VAL A 153 9.44 -1.91 -0.11
CA VAL A 153 8.24 -1.73 0.71
C VAL A 153 7.39 -2.97 0.59
N VAL A 154 7.48 -3.83 1.59
CA VAL A 154 6.54 -4.94 1.79
C VAL A 154 5.24 -4.37 2.35
N GLU A 155 4.07 -4.83 1.93
CA GLU A 155 2.82 -4.46 2.59
C GLU A 155 1.82 -5.63 2.62
N SER A 156 0.94 -5.62 3.62
CA SER A 156 -0.13 -6.61 3.76
C SER A 156 -1.47 -6.01 3.33
N VAL A 157 -2.20 -6.72 2.48
CA VAL A 157 -3.52 -6.34 1.98
C VAL A 157 -4.48 -7.51 2.23
N THR A 158 -5.56 -7.24 2.94
CA THR A 158 -6.62 -8.23 3.18
C THR A 158 -7.81 -7.90 2.29
N LEU A 159 -8.23 -8.87 1.47
CA LEU A 159 -9.41 -8.79 0.63
C LEU A 159 -10.50 -9.73 1.19
N SER A 160 -11.70 -9.19 1.43
CA SER A 160 -12.87 -9.99 1.80
C SER A 160 -13.47 -10.65 0.56
N LEU A 161 -13.76 -11.95 0.67
CA LEU A 161 -14.45 -12.76 -0.33
C LEU A 161 -15.87 -13.15 0.13
N ALA A 162 -16.35 -12.62 1.26
CA ALA A 162 -17.61 -13.05 1.88
C ALA A 162 -18.84 -12.84 0.98
N ASP A 163 -18.82 -11.78 0.17
CA ASP A 163 -19.92 -11.43 -0.75
C ASP A 163 -19.60 -11.80 -2.21
N VAL A 164 -18.52 -12.54 -2.44
CA VAL A 164 -18.11 -12.99 -3.78
C VAL A 164 -18.86 -14.29 -4.12
N PRO A 165 -19.52 -14.38 -5.28
CA PRO A 165 -20.15 -15.63 -5.71
C PRO A 165 -19.15 -16.79 -5.86
N PRO A 166 -19.58 -18.05 -5.75
CA PRO A 166 -18.72 -19.18 -6.04
C PRO A 166 -18.21 -19.15 -7.48
N GLY A 167 -16.92 -19.42 -7.67
CA GLY A 167 -16.28 -19.35 -8.98
C GLY A 167 -14.75 -19.26 -8.92
N ASP A 168 -14.15 -19.23 -10.11
CA ASP A 168 -12.70 -19.06 -10.30
C ASP A 168 -12.40 -17.63 -10.75
N TYR A 169 -11.57 -16.94 -9.96
CA TYR A 169 -11.24 -15.53 -10.17
C TYR A 169 -9.74 -15.31 -10.32
N GLN A 170 -9.37 -14.16 -10.87
CA GLN A 170 -8.00 -13.70 -10.98
C GLN A 170 -7.78 -12.46 -10.11
N LEU A 171 -6.53 -12.23 -9.69
CA LEU A 171 -6.13 -11.01 -9.03
C LEU A 171 -5.36 -10.10 -9.96
N ALA A 172 -5.79 -8.85 -10.03
CA ALA A 172 -5.07 -7.78 -10.68
C ALA A 172 -4.53 -6.77 -9.68
N VAL A 173 -3.30 -6.32 -9.87
CA VAL A 173 -2.66 -5.28 -9.05
C VAL A 173 -2.11 -4.16 -9.92
N GLY A 174 -1.99 -2.97 -9.34
CA GLY A 174 -1.33 -1.85 -9.97
C GLY A 174 -1.54 -0.55 -9.20
N PHE A 175 -1.27 0.56 -9.88
CA PHE A 175 -1.33 1.90 -9.32
C PHE A 175 -2.14 2.85 -10.20
N TYR A 176 -2.74 3.86 -9.58
CA TYR A 176 -3.41 4.95 -10.28
C TYR A 176 -3.23 6.27 -9.54
N ASP A 177 -3.24 7.35 -10.30
CA ASP A 177 -3.33 8.71 -9.78
C ASP A 177 -4.74 9.24 -9.91
N VAL A 178 -5.10 10.23 -9.09
CA VAL A 178 -6.36 10.98 -9.24
C VAL A 178 -6.03 12.32 -9.88
N VAL A 179 -6.43 12.50 -11.13
CA VAL A 179 -6.25 13.73 -11.91
C VAL A 179 -7.62 14.29 -12.22
N ASP A 180 -7.90 15.53 -11.82
CA ASP A 180 -9.20 16.19 -12.01
C ASP A 180 -10.39 15.32 -11.56
N GLU A 181 -10.27 14.69 -10.38
CA GLU A 181 -11.25 13.77 -9.79
C GLU A 181 -11.45 12.44 -10.55
N VAL A 182 -10.61 12.15 -11.55
CA VAL A 182 -10.64 10.91 -12.33
C VAL A 182 -9.45 10.03 -11.99
N ALA A 183 -9.72 8.76 -11.69
CA ALA A 183 -8.68 7.75 -11.50
C ALA A 183 -8.04 7.37 -12.86
N VAL A 184 -6.73 7.55 -12.97
CA VAL A 184 -5.94 7.24 -14.17
C VAL A 184 -4.85 6.24 -13.79
N ARG A 185 -4.94 5.01 -14.31
CA ARG A 185 -3.94 3.97 -14.05
C ARG A 185 -2.58 4.39 -14.62
N LEU A 186 -1.52 4.20 -13.83
CA LEU A 186 -0.16 4.36 -14.29
C LEU A 186 0.13 3.34 -15.39
N THR A 187 0.94 3.69 -16.39
CA THR A 187 1.41 2.71 -17.38
C THR A 187 2.03 1.51 -16.69
N ALA A 188 1.81 0.30 -17.20
CA ALA A 188 2.38 -0.90 -16.59
C ALA A 188 3.10 -1.73 -17.64
N VAL A 189 4.33 -2.17 -17.35
CA VAL A 189 5.12 -3.06 -18.20
C VAL A 189 5.55 -4.29 -17.43
N ASP A 190 5.65 -5.43 -18.11
CA ASP A 190 6.19 -6.66 -17.54
C ASP A 190 7.73 -6.63 -17.42
N GLN A 191 8.31 -7.71 -16.90
CA GLN A 191 9.77 -7.87 -16.80
C GLN A 191 10.55 -7.78 -18.13
N SER A 192 9.88 -7.96 -19.27
CA SER A 192 10.48 -7.86 -20.60
C SER A 192 10.33 -6.46 -21.20
N GLY A 193 9.66 -5.54 -20.49
CA GLY A 193 9.34 -4.19 -20.96
C GLY A 193 8.12 -4.13 -21.88
N VAL A 194 7.29 -5.18 -21.93
CA VAL A 194 6.07 -5.20 -22.73
C VAL A 194 4.93 -4.59 -21.94
N ASN A 195 4.17 -3.68 -22.57
CA ASN A 195 2.99 -3.07 -21.94
C ASN A 195 1.95 -4.12 -21.56
N LEU A 196 1.48 -4.04 -20.32
CA LEU A 196 0.42 -4.87 -19.77
C LEU A 196 -0.96 -4.33 -20.16
N THR A 197 -1.87 -5.23 -20.49
CA THR A 197 -3.25 -4.87 -20.83
C THR A 197 -3.94 -4.16 -19.66
N ASP A 198 -4.69 -3.11 -19.95
CA ASP A 198 -5.37 -2.24 -18.98
C ASP A 198 -4.47 -1.68 -17.85
N ASN A 199 -3.14 -1.63 -18.08
CA ASN A 199 -2.19 -1.07 -17.13
C ASN A 199 -2.24 -1.76 -15.75
N ARG A 200 -2.42 -3.09 -15.74
CA ARG A 200 -2.49 -3.90 -14.52
C ARG A 200 -1.72 -5.19 -14.71
N LEU A 201 -1.10 -5.67 -13.64
CA LEU A 201 -0.51 -7.00 -13.60
C LEU A 201 -1.55 -7.99 -13.10
N ILE A 202 -1.82 -9.05 -13.88
CA ILE A 202 -2.56 -10.21 -13.40
C ILE A 202 -1.55 -11.12 -12.70
N LEU A 203 -1.71 -11.34 -11.39
CA LEU A 203 -0.83 -12.25 -10.67
C LEU A 203 -1.04 -13.69 -11.16
N PRO A 204 0.02 -14.51 -11.28
CA PRO A 204 -0.07 -15.88 -11.78
C PRO A 204 -0.64 -16.85 -10.75
N LEU A 205 -1.85 -16.57 -10.26
CA LEU A 205 -2.61 -17.38 -9.32
C LEU A 205 -4.12 -17.28 -9.57
N SER A 206 -4.85 -18.34 -9.20
CA SER A 206 -6.31 -18.40 -9.28
C SER A 206 -6.90 -18.41 -7.88
N ILE A 207 -7.96 -17.62 -7.67
CA ILE A 207 -8.71 -17.55 -6.42
C ILE A 207 -10.01 -18.32 -6.60
N LEU A 208 -10.11 -19.45 -5.92
CA LEU A 208 -11.33 -20.26 -5.90
C LEU A 208 -12.21 -19.81 -4.73
N VAL A 209 -13.43 -19.39 -5.03
CA VAL A 209 -14.47 -19.15 -4.04
C VAL A 209 -15.42 -20.36 -4.04
N PRO A 210 -15.53 -21.09 -2.90
CA PRO A 210 -16.28 -22.34 -2.82
C PRO A 210 -17.81 -22.15 -2.80
#